data_AF-A0A842JAU8-F1
#
_entry.id   AF-A0A842JAU8-F1
#
_cell.length_a   1.000
_cell.length_b   1.000
_cell.length_c   1.000
_cell.angle_alpha   90.00
_cell.angle_beta   90.00
_cell.angle_gamma   90.00
#
_symmetry.space_group_name_H-M   'P 1'
#
loop_
_entity.id
_entity.type
_entity.pdbx_description
1 polymer ?
#
loop_
_entity_poly.entity_id
_entity_poly.type
_entity_poly.pdbx_seq_one_letter_code
_entity_poly.pdbx_strand_id
1 'polypeptide(L)' 'MKTLAQLIYEKTRWTLKDYCEMRGISSIMGLRCGYVSKANAKILESDGIEWRAAKNVRVGDGTCAGYVFLNKNKKAS' A
#
# COMPACT_ATOMS: atom_id res chain seq x y z
N MET A 1 0.24 15.02 -0.78
CA MET A 1 0.03 13.59 -0.46
C MET A 1 1.20 12.76 -0.99
N LYS A 2 1.69 11.81 -0.18
CA LYS A 2 2.85 10.95 -0.50
C LYS A 2 2.40 9.68 -1.25
N THR A 3 3.30 9.04 -2.00
CA THR A 3 3.04 7.71 -2.58
C THR A 3 3.16 6.63 -1.53
N LEU A 4 2.64 5.43 -1.81
CA LEU A 4 2.76 4.30 -0.88
C LEU A 4 4.24 3.97 -0.57
N ALA A 5 5.10 3.96 -1.59
CA ALA A 5 6.54 3.75 -1.42
C ALA A 5 7.19 4.82 -0.51
N GLN A 6 6.78 6.09 -0.63
CA GLN A 6 7.27 7.16 0.24
C GLN A 6 6.82 6.96 1.70
N LEU A 7 5.58 6.53 1.93
CA LEU A 7 5.08 6.24 3.28
C LEU A 7 5.84 5.07 3.92
N ILE A 8 6.10 4.00 3.15
CA ILE A 8 6.89 2.85 3.61
C ILE A 8 8.30 3.32 4.02
N TYR A 9 8.98 4.08 3.16
CA TYR A 9 10.33 4.57 3.45
C TYR A 9 10.35 5.50 4.68
N GLU A 10 9.38 6.39 4.84
CA GLU A 10 9.36 7.30 5.98
C GLU A 10 9.13 6.58 7.31
N LYS A 11 8.30 5.54 7.31
CA LYS A 11 7.97 4.78 8.50
C LYS A 11 9.08 3.80 8.91
N THR A 12 9.71 3.15 7.93
CA THR A 12 10.65 2.04 8.16
C THR A 12 12.11 2.40 7.91
N ARG A 13 12.38 3.46 7.15
CA ARG A 13 13.69 3.83 6.59
C ARG A 13 14.30 2.80 5.64
N TRP A 14 13.52 1.82 5.19
CA TRP A 14 13.96 0.82 4.22
C TRP A 14 13.55 1.18 2.81
N THR A 15 14.38 0.82 1.84
CA THR A 15 13.97 0.92 0.43
C THR A 15 12.77 0.00 0.21
N LEU A 16 11.95 0.28 -0.81
CA LEU A 16 10.80 -0.55 -1.11
C LEU A 16 11.20 -2.01 -1.40
N LYS A 17 12.38 -2.21 -2.01
CA LYS A 17 12.91 -3.54 -2.30
C LYS A 17 13.20 -4.30 -1.00
N ASP A 18 14.01 -3.72 -0.12
CA ASP A 18 14.40 -4.37 1.13
C ASP A 18 13.18 -4.65 2.01
N TYR A 19 12.24 -3.70 2.09
CA TYR A 19 10.98 -3.89 2.81
C TYR A 19 10.20 -5.08 2.27
N CYS A 20 10.09 -5.23 0.94
CA CYS A 20 9.39 -6.36 0.35
C CYS A 20 10.09 -7.69 0.64
N GLU A 21 11.43 -7.73 0.57
CA GLU A 21 12.22 -8.93 0.88
C GLU A 21 12.06 -9.34 2.34
N MET A 22 12.19 -8.40 3.29
CA MET A 22 12.04 -8.68 4.73
C MET A 22 10.63 -9.12 5.12
N ARG A 23 9.59 -8.61 4.44
CA ARG A 23 8.19 -8.91 4.74
C ARG A 23 7.60 -10.03 3.89
N GLY A 24 8.40 -10.66 3.03
CA GLY A 24 7.95 -11.74 2.16
C GLY A 24 6.94 -11.29 1.09
N ILE A 25 6.99 -10.04 0.66
CA ILE A 25 6.07 -9.48 -0.34
C ILE A 25 6.63 -9.73 -1.74
N SER A 26 5.95 -10.58 -2.52
CA SER A 26 6.43 -11.03 -3.82
C SER A 26 6.36 -9.98 -4.93
N SER A 27 5.50 -8.95 -4.80
CA SER A 27 5.28 -7.95 -5.86
C SER A 27 5.66 -6.54 -5.42
N ILE A 28 6.93 -6.21 -5.61
CA ILE A 28 7.47 -4.84 -5.44
C ILE A 28 6.72 -3.85 -6.34
N MET A 29 6.50 -4.22 -7.61
CA MET A 29 5.88 -3.33 -8.59
C MET A 29 4.43 -2.99 -8.21
N GLY A 30 3.70 -3.95 -7.62
CA GLY A 30 2.37 -3.69 -7.06
C GLY A 30 2.40 -2.54 -6.07
N LEU A 31 3.20 -2.64 -5.01
CA LEU A 31 3.31 -1.59 -3.99
C LEU A 31 3.84 -0.26 -4.56
N ARG A 32 4.78 -0.32 -5.51
CA ARG A 32 5.31 0.88 -6.18
C ARG A 32 4.21 1.66 -6.91
N CYS A 33 3.35 0.95 -7.61
CA CYS A 33 2.19 1.52 -8.30
C CYS A 33 1.01 1.84 -7.36
N GLY A 34 1.11 1.47 -6.09
CA GLY A 34 0.09 1.70 -5.06
C GLY A 34 -0.96 0.60 -4.98
N TYR A 35 -0.75 -0.54 -5.64
CA TYR A 35 -1.60 -1.71 -5.48
C TYR A 35 -1.37 -2.37 -4.12
N VAL A 36 -2.45 -2.50 -3.34
CA VAL A 36 -2.44 -3.15 -2.04
C VAL A 36 -3.43 -4.31 -2.05
N SER A 37 -2.91 -5.53 -1.96
CA SER A 37 -3.70 -6.74 -1.73
C SER A 37 -4.15 -6.83 -0.27
N LYS A 38 -5.15 -7.67 0.02
CA LYS A 38 -5.58 -7.93 1.42
C LYS A 38 -4.45 -8.43 2.31
N ALA A 39 -3.54 -9.25 1.78
CA ALA A 39 -2.37 -9.74 2.51
C ALA A 39 -1.39 -8.60 2.82
N ASN A 40 -1.05 -7.78 1.82
CA ASN A 40 -0.13 -6.65 2.00
C ASN A 40 -0.73 -5.59 2.93
N ALA A 41 -2.05 -5.38 2.91
CA ALA A 41 -2.73 -4.45 3.82
C ALA A 41 -2.47 -4.81 5.29
N LYS A 42 -2.61 -6.09 5.66
CA LYS A 42 -2.34 -6.57 7.02
C LYS A 42 -0.88 -6.33 7.43
N ILE A 43 0.06 -6.57 6.52
CA ILE A 43 1.49 -6.34 6.76
C ILE A 43 1.76 -4.85 7.01
N LEU A 44 1.23 -3.98 6.14
CA LEU A 44 1.39 -2.53 6.24
C LEU A 44 0.74 -1.97 7.53
N GLU A 45 -0.44 -2.48 7.90
CA GLU A 45 -1.12 -2.12 9.15
C GLU A 45 -0.33 -2.57 10.38
N SER A 46 0.20 -3.79 10.37
CA SER A 46 1.07 -4.31 11.44
C SER A 46 2.34 -3.48 11.64
N ASP A 47 2.82 -2.80 10.59
CA ASP A 47 3.97 -1.90 10.65
C ASP A 47 3.60 -0.44 10.95
N GLY A 48 2.32 -0.16 11.17
CA GLY A 48 1.82 1.19 11.41
C GLY A 48 2.04 2.13 10.21
N ILE A 49 1.97 1.59 8.99
CA ILE A 49 2.04 2.34 7.74
C ILE A 49 0.62 2.75 7.34
N GLU A 50 0.38 4.05 7.31
CA GLU A 50 -0.91 4.67 6.93
C GLU A 50 -1.18 4.58 5.41
N TRP A 51 -1.16 3.37 4.87
CA TRP A 51 -1.17 3.11 3.43
C TRP A 51 -2.43 3.65 2.74
N ARG A 52 -3.58 3.75 3.43
CA ARG A 52 -4.81 4.35 2.88
C ARG A 52 -4.67 5.84 2.55
N ALA A 53 -3.73 6.54 3.19
CA ALA A 53 -3.46 7.95 2.93
C ALA A 53 -2.65 8.18 1.63
N ALA A 54 -1.98 7.16 1.08
CA ALA A 54 -1.12 7.33 -0.09
C ALA A 54 -1.90 7.70 -1.35
N LYS A 55 -1.39 8.65 -2.14
CA LYS A 55 -2.10 9.25 -3.30
C LYS A 55 -2.41 8.29 -4.43
N ASN A 56 -1.66 7.19 -4.54
CA ASN A 56 -1.72 6.24 -5.65
C ASN A 56 -2.40 4.92 -5.29
N VAL A 57 -3.03 4.83 -4.12
CA VAL A 57 -3.52 3.54 -3.60
C VAL A 57 -4.71 3.01 -4.39
N ARG A 58 -4.63 1.73 -4.73
CA ARG A 58 -5.67 0.92 -5.36
C ARG A 58 -5.75 -0.39 -4.60
N VAL A 59 -6.95 -0.79 -4.19
CA VAL A 59 -7.16 -2.04 -3.43
C VAL A 59 -7.68 -3.10 -4.39
N GLY A 60 -7.08 -4.28 -4.39
CA GLY A 60 -7.63 -5.42 -5.13
C GLY A 60 -8.95 -5.85 -4.53
N ASP A 61 -10.00 -5.95 -5.36
CA ASP A 61 -11.36 -6.29 -4.89
C ASP A 61 -11.55 -7.79 -4.59
N GLY A 62 -10.56 -8.62 -4.92
CA GLY A 62 -10.59 -10.07 -4.75
C GLY A 62 -10.92 -10.83 -6.04
N THR A 63 -11.13 -10.13 -7.16
CA THR A 63 -11.25 -10.71 -8.50
C THR A 63 -9.97 -10.46 -9.31
N CYS A 64 -9.72 -11.29 -10.31
CA CYS A 64 -8.54 -11.21 -11.18
C CYS A 64 -8.44 -9.90 -11.98
N ALA A 65 -9.51 -9.11 -12.05
CA ALA A 65 -9.63 -7.94 -12.91
C ALA A 65 -10.06 -6.65 -12.18
N GLY A 66 -10.39 -6.72 -10.88
CA GLY A 66 -11.05 -5.62 -10.19
C GLY A 66 -10.17 -4.87 -9.20
N TYR A 67 -10.21 -3.54 -9.28
CA TYR A 67 -9.56 -2.64 -8.34
C TYR A 67 -10.55 -1.59 -7.86
N VAL A 68 -10.53 -1.32 -6.56
CA VAL A 68 -11.26 -0.19 -5.95
C VAL A 68 -10.26 0.93 -5.66
N PHE A 69 -10.53 2.10 -6.22
CA PHE A 69 -9.86 3.33 -5.79
C PHE A 69 -10.44 3.76 -4.45
N LEU A 70 -9.59 3.98 -3.45
CA LEU A 70 -10.04 4.58 -2.20
C LEU A 70 -10.50 6.01 -2.50
N ASN A 71 -11.81 6.23 -2.50
CA ASN A 71 -12.37 7.55 -2.79
C ASN A 71 -12.02 8.50 -1.64
N LYS A 72 -11.07 9.41 -1.88
CA LYS A 72 -10.50 10.30 -0.86
C LYS A 72 -11.39 11.48 -0.47
N ASN A 73 -12.57 11.59 -1.07
CA ASN A 73 -13.48 12.73 -0.91
C ASN A 73 -14.66 12.49 0.05
N LYS A 74 -14.73 11.37 0.78
CA LYS A 74 -15.66 11.29 1.91
C LYS A 74 -15.08 12.08 3.10
N LYS A 75 -15.41 13.38 3.17
CA LYS A 75 -15.57 14.02 4.47
C LYS A 75 -16.50 13.12 5.27
N ALA A 76 -16.05 12.63 6.42
CA ALA A 76 -16.95 12.06 7.41
C ALA A 76 -18.06 13.09 7.63
N SER A 77 -19.29 12.73 7.25
CA SER A 77 -20.49 13.49 7.56
C SER A 77 -20.87 13.23 9.01
#